data_AF-A0A7R9WDC8-F1
#
_entry.id   AF-A0A7R9WDC8-F1
#
_cell.length_a   1.000
_cell.length_b   1.000
_cell.length_c   1.000
_cell.angle_alpha   90.00
_cell.angle_beta   90.00
_cell.angle_gamma   90.00
#
_symmetry.space_group_name_H-M   'P 1'
#
loop_
_entity.id
_entity.type
_entity.pdbx_description
1 polymer ?
#
loop_
_entity_poly.entity_id
_entity_poly.type
_entity_poly.pdbx_seq_one_letter_code
_entity_poly.pdbx_strand_id
1 'polypeptide(L)'
;NFADAALEDYQKVTIPRRRLARWCNEPFFGEAVMNFYVRLAIGRDKMTQKPCYRLCQIVGVGTKPTEYRFPPVGNDKPVSTNKILKLKFGNNVNAFRMHLISDSRPTEDDVKKHVDQLRARRSEVLSKKRAAKLRRKQDDLVNNYTYTKEDIEKSIEARKSKKVVNIGMEKTRIGIAVQAARDAVSDATRQVEEARAARTEANDDDP
;
A
#
# COMPACT_ATOMS: atom_id res chain seq x y z
N ASN A 1 -25.87 25.85 11.12
CA ASN A 1 -24.84 26.73 10.53
C ASN A 1 -24.31 26.15 9.23
N PHE A 2 -24.66 26.78 8.11
CA PHE A 2 -24.26 26.43 6.74
C PHE A 2 -23.01 27.18 6.26
N ALA A 3 -22.20 27.71 7.18
CA ALA A 3 -20.99 28.45 6.84
C ALA A 3 -19.97 27.56 6.11
N ASP A 4 -19.35 28.12 5.07
CA ASP A 4 -18.20 27.54 4.38
C ASP A 4 -17.06 27.27 5.39
N ALA A 5 -16.31 26.19 5.16
CA ALA A 5 -15.15 25.83 5.96
C ALA A 5 -14.02 26.84 5.78
N ALA A 6 -13.39 27.25 6.89
CA ALA A 6 -12.21 28.11 6.86
C ALA A 6 -10.92 27.29 6.72
N LEU A 7 -9.76 27.96 6.60
CA LEU A 7 -8.45 27.32 6.52
C LEU A 7 -8.24 26.25 7.61
N GLU A 8 -8.55 26.59 8.85
CA GLU A 8 -8.37 25.67 9.99
C GLU A 8 -9.22 24.39 9.86
N ASP A 9 -10.42 24.50 9.31
CA ASP A 9 -11.30 23.36 9.10
C ASP A 9 -10.69 22.42 8.06
N TYR A 10 -10.20 22.96 6.94
CA TYR A 10 -9.46 22.20 5.93
C TYR A 10 -8.18 21.57 6.49
N GLN A 11 -7.42 22.28 7.33
CA GLN A 11 -6.24 21.72 7.98
C GLN A 11 -6.60 20.53 8.87
N LYS A 12 -7.73 20.59 9.60
CA LYS A 12 -8.20 19.49 10.48
C LYS A 12 -8.63 18.25 9.71
N VAL A 13 -9.11 18.39 8.48
CA VAL A 13 -9.53 17.28 7.60
C VAL A 13 -8.51 16.97 6.51
N THR A 14 -7.30 17.51 6.59
CA THR A 14 -6.20 17.16 5.68
C THR A 14 -5.31 16.08 6.32
N ILE A 15 -5.12 14.98 5.61
CA ILE A 15 -4.31 13.85 6.06
C ILE A 15 -2.88 14.00 5.54
N PRO A 16 -1.87 14.14 6.41
CA PRO A 16 -0.48 14.21 5.99
C PRO A 16 0.06 12.83 5.56
N ARG A 17 1.08 12.81 4.70
CA ARG A 17 1.70 11.57 4.22
C ARG A 17 2.16 10.62 5.33
N ARG A 18 2.74 11.12 6.42
CA ARG A 18 3.14 10.30 7.58
C ARG A 18 1.98 9.51 8.18
N ARG A 19 0.77 10.06 8.17
CA ARG A 19 -0.43 9.42 8.69
C ARG A 19 -0.96 8.38 7.71
N LEU A 20 -0.91 8.68 6.41
CA LEU A 20 -1.20 7.68 5.37
C LEU A 20 -0.26 6.48 5.44
N ALA A 21 1.04 6.70 5.66
CA ALA A 21 2.01 5.62 5.83
C ALA A 21 1.67 4.72 7.04
N ARG A 22 1.27 5.31 8.17
CA ARG A 22 0.86 4.53 9.35
C ARG A 22 -0.41 3.72 9.12
N TRP A 23 -1.37 4.27 8.36
CA TRP A 23 -2.68 3.64 8.20
C TRP A 23 -2.83 2.79 6.94
N CYS A 24 -1.95 2.87 5.93
CA CYS A 24 -2.23 2.30 4.60
C CYS A 24 -2.42 0.78 4.58
N ASN A 25 -1.94 0.07 5.60
CA ASN A 25 -2.08 -1.38 5.73
C ASN A 25 -3.09 -1.78 6.83
N GLU A 26 -3.75 -0.80 7.44
CA GLU A 26 -4.80 -1.03 8.43
C GLU A 26 -6.14 -1.35 7.74
N PRO A 27 -6.98 -2.21 8.34
CA PRO A 27 -8.26 -2.61 7.75
C PRO A 27 -9.25 -1.44 7.62
N PHE A 28 -9.23 -0.49 8.57
CA PHE A 28 -10.08 0.71 8.53
C PHE A 28 -9.61 1.77 7.52
N PHE A 29 -8.47 1.58 6.84
CA PHE A 29 -7.83 2.61 6.03
C PHE A 29 -8.77 3.27 5.03
N GLY A 30 -9.52 2.46 4.29
CA GLY A 30 -10.42 2.95 3.24
C GLY A 30 -11.49 3.89 3.78
N GLU A 31 -12.09 3.55 4.92
CA GLU A 31 -13.11 4.38 5.56
C GLU A 31 -12.50 5.61 6.25
N ALA A 32 -11.34 5.46 6.89
CA ALA A 32 -10.67 6.55 7.60
C ALA A 32 -10.23 7.69 6.67
N VAL A 33 -9.91 7.41 5.41
CA VAL A 33 -9.41 8.43 4.47
C VAL A 33 -10.46 8.96 3.51
N MET A 34 -11.62 8.31 3.39
CA MET A 34 -12.65 8.71 2.42
C MET A 34 -13.22 10.09 2.74
N ASN A 35 -13.40 10.94 1.72
CA ASN A 35 -13.88 12.33 1.81
C ASN A 35 -12.95 13.30 2.58
N PHE A 36 -11.80 12.85 3.07
CA PHE A 36 -10.76 13.73 3.61
C PHE A 36 -9.96 14.37 2.49
N TYR A 37 -9.08 15.30 2.85
CA TYR A 37 -8.25 16.05 1.91
C TYR A 37 -6.78 15.65 2.03
N VAL A 38 -6.03 15.86 0.95
CA VAL A 38 -4.58 15.71 0.93
C VAL A 38 -3.96 16.85 0.14
N ARG A 39 -2.76 17.24 0.55
CA ARG A 39 -1.94 18.23 -0.14
C ARG A 39 -1.03 17.52 -1.13
N LEU A 40 -1.43 17.48 -2.40
CA LEU A 40 -0.75 16.77 -3.47
C LEU A 40 0.35 17.63 -4.10
N ALA A 41 1.58 17.13 -4.20
CA ALA A 41 2.63 17.75 -5.00
C ALA A 41 2.35 17.55 -6.49
N ILE A 42 2.31 18.64 -7.27
CA ILE A 42 2.01 18.62 -8.71
C ILE A 42 3.22 18.98 -9.59
N GLY A 43 4.40 19.09 -9.00
CA GLY A 43 5.64 19.46 -9.69
C GLY A 43 6.17 20.80 -9.20
N ARG A 44 6.91 21.51 -10.06
CA ARG A 44 7.46 22.83 -9.80
C ARG A 44 6.87 23.86 -10.76
N ASP A 45 6.73 25.08 -10.27
CA ASP A 45 6.37 26.22 -11.11
C ASP A 45 7.45 26.46 -12.17
N LYS A 46 7.04 26.74 -13.41
CA LYS A 46 7.99 26.85 -14.54
C LYS A 46 8.93 28.05 -14.39
N MET A 47 8.42 29.16 -13.86
CA MET A 47 9.18 30.42 -13.77
C MET A 47 9.95 30.50 -12.45
N THR A 48 9.26 30.29 -11.33
CA THR A 48 9.84 30.46 -9.99
C THR A 48 10.58 29.22 -9.49
N GLN A 49 10.44 28.07 -10.17
CA GLN A 49 10.99 26.77 -9.75
C GLN A 49 10.52 26.30 -8.37
N LYS A 50 9.54 26.97 -7.76
CA LYS A 50 9.00 26.63 -6.45
C LYS A 50 8.11 25.39 -6.54
N PRO A 51 8.14 24.49 -5.54
CA PRO A 51 7.24 23.35 -5.49
C PRO A 51 5.76 23.80 -5.46
N CYS A 52 4.96 23.23 -6.35
CA CYS A 52 3.54 23.52 -6.48
C CYS A 52 2.70 22.40 -5.87
N TYR A 53 1.62 22.81 -5.18
CA TYR A 53 0.70 21.90 -4.50
C TYR A 53 -0.73 22.16 -4.92
N ARG A 54 -1.58 21.15 -4.74
CA ARG A 54 -3.04 21.26 -4.81
C ARG A 54 -3.67 20.55 -3.63
N LEU A 55 -4.69 21.20 -3.06
CA LEU A 55 -5.56 20.56 -2.09
C LEU A 55 -6.61 19.74 -2.84
N CYS A 56 -6.54 18.42 -2.69
CA CYS A 56 -7.41 17.47 -3.38
C CYS A 56 -8.25 16.70 -2.38
N GLN A 57 -9.49 16.40 -2.74
CA GLN A 57 -10.37 15.54 -1.96
C GLN A 57 -10.13 14.08 -2.32
N ILE A 58 -10.08 13.19 -1.34
CA ILE A 58 -10.04 11.75 -1.55
C ILE A 58 -11.46 11.27 -1.85
N VAL A 59 -11.64 10.71 -3.04
CA VAL A 59 -12.92 10.14 -3.50
C VAL A 59 -12.87 8.61 -3.63
N GLY A 60 -11.72 8.01 -3.37
CA GLY A 60 -11.59 6.56 -3.38
C GLY A 60 -10.17 6.07 -3.08
N VAL A 61 -10.09 4.77 -2.78
CA VAL A 61 -8.84 4.03 -2.65
C VAL A 61 -8.85 2.95 -3.72
N GLY A 62 -7.74 2.80 -4.44
CA GLY A 62 -7.53 1.73 -5.41
C GLY A 62 -6.24 0.97 -5.11
N THR A 63 -5.93 -0.01 -5.94
CA THR A 63 -4.66 -0.77 -5.90
C THR A 63 -4.01 -0.77 -7.28
N LYS A 64 -2.69 -0.93 -7.31
CA LYS A 64 -1.94 -1.25 -8.53
C LYS A 64 -1.23 -2.60 -8.35
N PRO A 65 -0.79 -3.25 -9.44
CA PRO A 65 0.05 -4.45 -9.33
C PRO A 65 1.42 -4.16 -8.69
N THR A 66 1.95 -2.95 -8.91
CA THR A 66 3.27 -2.55 -8.39
C THR A 66 3.18 -1.93 -6.99
N GLU A 67 3.95 -2.48 -6.06
CA GLU A 67 4.20 -1.86 -4.76
C GLU A 67 5.12 -0.65 -4.89
N TYR A 68 4.99 0.28 -3.95
CA TYR A 68 5.93 1.37 -3.74
C TYR A 68 6.13 1.61 -2.24
N ARG A 69 7.24 2.27 -1.90
CA ARG A 69 7.61 2.58 -0.52
C ARG A 69 7.35 4.05 -0.21
N PHE A 70 6.94 4.35 1.01
CA PHE A 70 6.96 5.71 1.53
C PHE A 70 8.41 6.15 1.83
N PRO A 71 8.76 7.43 1.59
CA PRO A 71 10.05 7.95 2.05
C PRO A 71 10.21 7.72 3.56
N PRO A 72 11.39 7.26 4.01
CA PRO A 72 11.64 6.99 5.42
C PRO A 72 11.45 8.26 6.26
N VAL A 73 10.96 8.08 7.48
CA VAL A 73 10.78 9.16 8.45
C VAL A 73 11.63 8.81 9.67
N GLY A 74 12.80 9.44 9.80
CA GLY A 74 13.78 9.07 10.82
C GLY A 74 14.16 7.59 10.75
N ASN A 75 14.11 6.90 11.89
CA ASN A 75 14.43 5.48 12.02
C ASN A 75 13.20 4.56 11.92
N ASP A 76 12.06 5.05 11.40
CA ASP A 76 10.85 4.25 11.26
C ASP A 76 11.05 3.08 10.27
N LYS A 77 10.38 1.96 10.54
CA LYS A 77 10.39 0.79 9.65
C LYS A 77 9.88 1.17 8.25
N PRO A 78 10.51 0.67 7.18
CA PRO A 78 10.03 0.91 5.83
C PRO A 78 8.59 0.45 5.64
N VAL A 79 7.73 1.36 5.18
CA VAL A 79 6.33 1.05 4.84
C VAL A 79 6.17 0.96 3.32
N SER A 80 5.72 -0.20 2.85
CA SER A 80 5.36 -0.43 1.46
C SER A 80 3.87 -0.72 1.31
N THR A 81 3.29 -0.30 0.19
CA THR A 81 1.91 -0.55 -0.19
C THR A 81 1.74 -0.50 -1.70
N ASN A 82 0.73 -1.17 -2.23
CA ASN A 82 0.29 -1.02 -3.61
C ASN A 82 -0.96 -0.13 -3.74
N LYS A 83 -1.47 0.40 -2.63
CA LYS A 83 -2.68 1.24 -2.62
C LYS A 83 -2.40 2.61 -3.23
N ILE A 84 -3.37 3.14 -3.97
CA ILE A 84 -3.35 4.48 -4.56
C ILE A 84 -4.60 5.24 -4.11
N LEU A 85 -4.53 6.57 -4.06
CA LEU A 85 -5.70 7.40 -3.76
C LEU A 85 -6.26 7.98 -5.05
N LYS A 86 -7.58 7.87 -5.23
CA LYS A 86 -8.33 8.61 -6.24
C LYS A 86 -8.60 10.00 -5.67
N LEU A 87 -7.96 11.00 -6.26
CA LEU A 87 -7.97 12.38 -5.81
C LEU A 87 -8.76 13.25 -6.78
N LYS A 88 -9.69 14.04 -6.24
CA LYS A 88 -10.53 14.98 -6.97
C LYS A 88 -10.04 16.41 -6.78
N PHE A 89 -9.88 17.13 -7.89
CA PHE A 89 -9.63 18.58 -7.93
C PHE A 89 -10.53 19.22 -8.99
N GLY A 90 -11.53 20.00 -8.55
CA GLY A 90 -12.65 20.38 -9.43
C GLY A 90 -13.41 19.13 -9.90
N ASN A 91 -13.55 18.94 -11.21
CA ASN A 91 -14.18 17.74 -11.78
C ASN A 91 -13.18 16.63 -12.16
N ASN A 92 -11.87 16.93 -12.09
CA ASN A 92 -10.86 15.97 -12.49
C ASN A 92 -10.61 14.99 -11.35
N VAL A 93 -10.73 13.70 -11.65
CA VAL A 93 -10.42 12.61 -10.72
C VAL A 93 -9.26 11.81 -11.31
N ASN A 94 -8.15 11.76 -10.59
CA ASN A 94 -6.95 11.04 -11.00
C ASN A 94 -6.41 10.20 -9.85
N ALA A 95 -5.75 9.09 -10.15
CA ALA A 95 -5.21 8.19 -9.14
C ALA A 95 -3.71 8.42 -8.93
N PHE A 96 -3.31 8.67 -7.68
CA PHE A 96 -1.93 8.99 -7.31
C PHE A 96 -1.38 8.05 -6.25
N ARG A 97 -0.07 7.78 -6.32
CA ARG A 97 0.67 7.12 -5.24
C ARG A 97 0.78 8.07 -4.05
N MET A 98 0.67 7.54 -2.83
CA MET A 98 0.61 8.33 -1.61
C MET A 98 1.94 8.99 -1.21
N HIS A 99 3.07 8.55 -1.78
CA HIS A 99 4.37 9.19 -1.51
C HIS A 99 4.46 10.63 -2.06
N LEU A 100 3.58 11.00 -3.01
CA LEU A 100 3.50 12.35 -3.58
C LEU A 100 2.75 13.35 -2.69
N ILE A 101 2.21 12.89 -1.56
CA ILE A 101 1.44 13.72 -0.63
C ILE A 101 2.42 14.44 0.31
N SER A 102 2.16 15.71 0.59
CA SER A 102 2.96 16.51 1.51
C SER A 102 2.61 16.20 2.97
N ASP A 103 3.60 16.35 3.85
CA ASP A 103 3.40 16.34 5.31
C ASP A 103 3.03 17.72 5.88
N SER A 104 3.24 18.78 5.10
CA SER A 104 2.92 20.15 5.45
C SER A 104 1.42 20.39 5.43
N ARG A 105 0.95 21.26 6.32
CA ARG A 105 -0.45 21.71 6.34
C ARG A 105 -0.78 22.51 5.07
N PRO A 106 -2.03 22.47 4.59
CA PRO A 106 -2.46 23.34 3.51
C PRO A 106 -2.37 24.81 3.92
N THR A 107 -1.98 25.65 2.97
CA THR A 107 -1.92 27.11 3.10
C THR A 107 -3.23 27.76 2.69
N GLU A 108 -3.36 29.07 2.93
CA GLU A 108 -4.50 29.85 2.42
C GLU A 108 -4.63 29.77 0.91
N ASP A 109 -3.52 29.85 0.18
CA ASP A 109 -3.50 29.76 -1.28
C ASP A 109 -3.95 28.36 -1.77
N ASP A 110 -3.56 27.28 -1.08
CA ASP A 110 -4.03 25.93 -1.39
C ASP A 110 -5.57 25.83 -1.28
N VAL A 111 -6.14 26.36 -0.19
CA VAL A 111 -7.58 26.35 0.07
C VAL A 111 -8.31 27.28 -0.90
N LYS A 112 -7.79 28.48 -1.13
CA LYS A 112 -8.36 29.45 -2.06
C LYS A 112 -8.48 28.87 -3.46
N LYS A 113 -7.39 28.32 -4.01
CA LYS A 113 -7.39 27.67 -5.33
C LYS A 113 -8.39 26.52 -5.42
N HIS A 114 -8.53 25.74 -4.35
CA HIS A 114 -9.49 24.65 -4.29
C HIS A 114 -10.94 25.17 -4.29
N VAL A 115 -11.26 26.13 -3.44
CA VAL A 115 -12.60 26.72 -3.31
C VAL A 115 -12.99 27.47 -4.58
N ASP A 116 -12.09 28.27 -5.15
CA ASP A 116 -12.29 28.98 -6.42
C ASP A 116 -12.63 27.99 -7.54
N GLN A 117 -11.91 26.87 -7.62
CA GLN A 117 -12.17 25.82 -8.61
C GLN A 117 -13.54 25.16 -8.43
N LEU A 118 -13.99 24.95 -7.18
CA LEU A 118 -15.31 24.40 -6.89
C LEU A 118 -16.43 25.39 -7.25
N ARG A 119 -16.27 26.67 -6.86
CA ARG A 119 -17.23 27.73 -7.14
C ARG A 119 -17.37 27.99 -8.65
N ALA A 120 -16.26 28.05 -9.38
CA ALA A 120 -16.25 28.19 -10.83
C ALA A 120 -17.04 27.06 -11.55
N ARG A 121 -17.13 25.88 -10.92
CA ARG A 121 -17.82 24.70 -11.45
C ARG A 121 -19.16 24.44 -10.76
N ARG A 122 -19.67 25.39 -9.97
CA ARG A 122 -20.92 25.27 -9.18
C ARG A 122 -21.00 23.98 -8.36
N SER A 123 -19.85 23.52 -7.87
CA SER A 123 -19.73 22.33 -7.01
C SER A 123 -19.85 22.72 -5.54
N GLU A 124 -20.32 21.79 -4.71
CA GLU A 124 -20.45 22.00 -3.26
C GLU A 124 -19.08 22.26 -2.61
N VAL A 125 -19.00 23.35 -1.84
CA VAL A 125 -17.85 23.68 -0.99
C VAL A 125 -18.03 23.00 0.37
N LEU A 126 -16.93 22.57 0.98
CA LEU A 126 -16.98 21.96 2.30
C LEU A 126 -17.55 22.95 3.32
N SER A 127 -18.62 22.57 4.01
CA SER A 127 -19.14 23.36 5.14
C SER A 127 -18.41 23.03 6.43
N LYS A 128 -18.35 24.00 7.36
CA LYS A 128 -17.78 23.84 8.70
C LYS A 128 -18.39 22.67 9.47
N LYS A 129 -19.73 22.50 9.38
CA LYS A 129 -20.45 21.39 10.01
C LYS A 129 -20.01 20.04 9.45
N ARG A 130 -19.84 19.94 8.13
CA ARG A 130 -19.40 18.70 7.47
C ARG A 130 -17.95 18.37 7.80
N ALA A 131 -17.06 19.36 7.85
CA ALA A 131 -15.67 19.19 8.27
C ALA A 131 -15.57 18.62 9.69
N ALA A 132 -16.32 19.19 10.64
CA ALA A 132 -16.37 18.70 12.03
C ALA A 132 -16.92 17.26 12.13
N LYS A 133 -17.96 16.93 11.35
CA LYS A 133 -18.52 15.58 11.30
C LYS A 133 -17.52 14.56 10.74
N LEU A 134 -16.83 14.89 9.66
CA LEU A 134 -15.77 14.04 9.08
C LEU A 134 -14.68 13.76 10.11
N ARG A 135 -14.19 14.81 10.77
CA ARG A 135 -13.13 14.68 11.76
C ARG A 135 -13.54 13.78 12.94
N ARG A 136 -14.73 14.03 13.52
CA ARG A 136 -15.25 13.18 14.62
C ARG A 136 -15.39 11.73 14.20
N LYS A 137 -15.91 11.46 12.99
CA LYS A 137 -16.05 10.10 12.46
C LYS A 137 -14.69 9.40 12.33
N GLN A 138 -13.68 10.08 11.82
CA GLN A 138 -12.32 9.51 11.71
C GLN A 138 -11.71 9.26 13.09
N ASP A 139 -11.83 10.21 14.01
CA ASP A 139 -11.25 10.08 15.35
C ASP A 139 -11.89 8.88 16.10
N ASP A 140 -13.22 8.72 16.00
CA ASP A 140 -13.93 7.56 16.57
C ASP A 140 -13.50 6.24 15.92
N LEU A 141 -13.51 6.18 14.58
CA LEU A 141 -13.12 4.99 13.83
C LEU A 141 -11.69 4.54 14.14
N VAL A 142 -10.74 5.48 14.21
CA VAL A 142 -9.32 5.14 14.39
C VAL A 142 -9.00 4.80 15.84
N ASN A 143 -9.58 5.49 16.81
CA ASN A 143 -9.25 5.28 18.22
C ASN A 143 -9.97 4.06 18.82
N ASN A 144 -11.18 3.74 18.33
CA ASN A 144 -12.03 2.68 18.87
C ASN A 144 -12.09 1.45 17.96
N TYR A 145 -11.19 1.34 16.97
CA TYR A 145 -11.20 0.21 16.05
C TYR A 145 -10.94 -1.10 16.77
N THR A 146 -11.87 -2.05 16.65
CA THR A 146 -11.72 -3.41 17.17
C THR A 146 -11.34 -4.35 16.04
N TYR A 147 -10.14 -4.93 16.11
CA TYR A 147 -9.66 -5.88 15.11
C TYR A 147 -10.47 -7.18 15.18
N THR A 148 -11.03 -7.57 14.04
CA THR A 148 -11.72 -8.86 13.90
C THR A 148 -10.71 -9.98 13.65
N LYS A 149 -11.14 -11.24 13.83
CA LYS A 149 -10.32 -12.41 13.47
C LYS A 149 -9.91 -12.37 12.00
N GLU A 150 -10.81 -11.96 11.11
CA GLU A 150 -10.54 -11.82 9.69
C GLU A 150 -9.47 -10.78 9.39
N ASP A 151 -9.46 -9.65 10.11
CA ASP A 151 -8.44 -8.61 9.93
C ASP A 151 -7.05 -9.13 10.31
N ILE A 152 -6.99 -9.91 11.40
CA ILE A 152 -5.76 -10.55 11.86
C ILE A 152 -5.25 -11.54 10.81
N GLU A 153 -6.12 -12.43 10.32
CA GLU A 153 -5.78 -13.41 9.29
C GLU A 153 -5.30 -12.74 8.00
N LYS A 154 -6.01 -11.72 7.51
CA LYS A 154 -5.60 -10.93 6.34
C LYS A 154 -4.26 -10.24 6.56
N SER A 155 -4.00 -9.72 7.77
CA SER A 155 -2.73 -9.07 8.11
C SER A 155 -1.56 -10.07 8.12
N ILE A 156 -1.81 -11.30 8.59
CA ILE A 156 -0.82 -12.38 8.60
C ILE A 156 -0.54 -12.84 7.16
N GLU A 157 -1.57 -13.03 6.35
CA GLU A 157 -1.44 -13.46 4.95
C GLU A 157 -0.68 -12.41 4.12
N ALA A 158 -0.99 -11.12 4.31
CA ALA A 158 -0.27 -10.02 3.69
C ALA A 158 1.21 -9.93 4.13
N ARG A 159 1.57 -10.45 5.30
CA ARG A 159 2.96 -10.55 5.76
C ARG A 159 3.66 -11.81 5.25
N LYS A 160 2.94 -12.94 5.15
CA LYS A 160 3.44 -14.21 4.61
C LYS A 160 3.80 -14.07 3.13
N SER A 161 2.89 -13.53 2.32
CA SER A 161 3.13 -13.26 0.89
C SER A 161 4.38 -12.39 0.66
N LYS A 162 4.67 -11.44 1.56
CA LYS A 162 5.89 -10.62 1.52
C LYS A 162 7.17 -11.37 1.91
N LYS A 163 7.10 -12.38 2.78
CA LYS A 163 8.25 -13.24 3.13
C LYS A 163 8.64 -14.21 2.01
N VAL A 164 7.68 -14.64 1.19
CA VAL A 164 7.90 -15.57 0.07
C VAL A 164 8.69 -14.92 -1.09
N VAL A 165 8.91 -13.60 -1.05
CA VAL A 165 9.67 -12.87 -2.08
C VAL A 165 11.19 -13.14 -2.04
N ASN A 166 11.71 -13.91 -1.06
CA ASN A 166 13.08 -14.44 -1.15
C ASN A 166 13.16 -15.69 -2.06
N ILE A 167 12.60 -15.56 -3.27
CA ILE A 167 12.52 -16.58 -4.31
C ILE A 167 13.90 -17.14 -4.63
N GLY A 168 14.97 -16.35 -4.48
CA GLY A 168 16.34 -16.80 -4.64
C GLY A 168 16.69 -17.94 -3.67
N MET A 169 16.48 -17.74 -2.36
CA MET A 169 16.78 -18.78 -1.37
C MET A 169 15.89 -20.01 -1.53
N GLU A 170 14.60 -19.82 -1.85
CA GLU A 170 13.69 -20.96 -2.01
C GLU A 170 13.99 -21.73 -3.31
N LYS A 171 14.34 -21.05 -4.40
CA LYS A 171 14.78 -21.70 -5.64
C LYS A 171 16.11 -22.44 -5.45
N THR A 172 17.04 -21.89 -4.67
CA THR A 172 18.27 -22.59 -4.28
C THR A 172 17.95 -23.81 -3.42
N ARG A 173 17.07 -23.69 -2.43
CA ARG A 173 16.67 -24.81 -1.57
C ARG A 173 15.98 -25.93 -2.35
N ILE A 174 15.03 -25.59 -3.22
CA ILE A 174 14.35 -26.53 -4.10
C ILE A 174 15.35 -27.15 -5.09
N GLY A 175 16.26 -26.36 -5.65
CA GLY A 175 17.33 -26.85 -6.53
C GLY A 175 18.22 -27.89 -5.86
N ILE A 176 18.65 -27.63 -4.61
CA ILE A 176 19.44 -28.58 -3.81
C ILE A 176 18.63 -29.87 -3.55
N ALA A 177 17.36 -29.75 -3.16
CA ALA A 177 16.50 -30.91 -2.90
C ALA A 177 16.27 -31.77 -4.14
N VAL A 178 16.07 -31.15 -5.31
CA VAL A 178 15.90 -31.86 -6.59
C VAL A 178 17.18 -32.57 -7.00
N GLN A 179 18.35 -31.95 -6.81
CA GLN A 179 19.62 -32.59 -7.14
C GLN A 179 19.89 -33.80 -6.23
N ALA A 180 19.71 -33.65 -4.92
CA ALA A 180 19.88 -34.76 -3.97
C ALA A 180 18.94 -35.93 -4.28
N ALA A 181 17.70 -35.66 -4.69
CA ALA A 181 16.76 -36.70 -5.09
C ALA A 181 17.20 -37.42 -6.39
N ARG A 182 17.77 -36.69 -7.37
CA ARG A 182 18.31 -37.29 -8.60
C ARG A 182 19.51 -38.19 -8.33
N ASP A 183 20.40 -37.74 -7.46
CA ASP A 183 21.60 -38.50 -7.09
C ASP A 183 21.19 -39.79 -6.36
N ALA A 184 20.26 -39.71 -5.41
CA ALA A 184 19.73 -40.89 -4.71
C ALA A 184 19.03 -41.89 -5.65
N VAL A 185 18.28 -41.41 -6.64
CA VAL A 185 17.66 -42.28 -7.66
C VAL A 185 18.75 -42.95 -8.50
N SER A 186 19.76 -42.20 -8.94
CA SER A 186 20.89 -42.72 -9.72
C SER A 186 21.63 -43.84 -8.98
N ASP A 187 21.97 -43.61 -7.71
CA ASP A 187 22.63 -44.60 -6.86
C ASP A 187 21.77 -45.85 -6.66
N ALA A 188 20.46 -45.68 -6.43
CA ALA A 188 19.53 -46.80 -6.31
C ALA A 188 19.43 -47.61 -7.61
N THR A 189 19.40 -46.96 -8.78
CA THR A 189 19.44 -47.68 -10.07
C THR A 189 20.73 -48.48 -10.24
N ARG A 190 21.88 -47.92 -9.88
CA ARG A 190 23.17 -48.63 -9.98
C ARG A 190 23.18 -49.87 -9.08
N GLN A 191 22.71 -49.75 -7.84
CA GLN A 191 22.60 -50.89 -6.93
C GLN A 191 21.66 -51.97 -7.44
N VAL A 192 20.54 -51.59 -8.08
CA VAL A 192 19.60 -52.55 -8.68
C VAL A 192 20.25 -53.26 -9.87
N GLU A 193 21.03 -52.58 -10.70
CA GLU A 193 21.74 -53.20 -11.82
C GLU A 193 22.85 -54.14 -11.34
N GLU A 194 23.66 -53.72 -10.36
CA GLU A 194 24.68 -54.58 -9.74
C GLU A 194 24.06 -55.82 -9.09
N ALA A 195 22.94 -55.67 -8.37
CA ALA A 195 22.22 -56.80 -7.78
C ALA A 195 21.58 -57.72 -8.84
N ARG A 196 21.17 -57.18 -10.00
CA ARG A 196 20.69 -57.98 -11.13
C ARG A 196 21.83 -58.74 -11.80
N ALA A 197 22.99 -58.10 -12.01
CA ALA A 197 24.18 -58.73 -12.55
C ALA A 197 24.66 -59.88 -11.65
N ALA A 198 24.82 -59.64 -10.35
CA ALA A 198 25.21 -60.66 -9.37
C ALA A 198 24.22 -61.84 -9.28
N ARG A 199 22.91 -61.59 -9.45
CA ARG A 199 21.91 -62.68 -9.54
C ARG A 199 22.01 -63.50 -10.81
N THR A 200 22.48 -62.90 -11.90
CA THR A 200 22.61 -63.59 -13.19
C THR A 200 23.86 -64.47 -13.15
N GLU A 201 24.97 -63.93 -12.64
CA GLU A 201 26.21 -64.69 -12.40
C GLU A 201 26.02 -65.85 -11.42
N ALA A 202 25.21 -65.68 -10.36
CA ALA A 202 24.92 -66.76 -9.40
C ALA A 202 24.02 -67.88 -9.96
N ASN A 203 23.30 -67.65 -11.05
CA ASN A 203 22.46 -68.67 -11.70
C ASN A 203 23.22 -69.45 -12.79
N ASP A 204 24.40 -68.98 -13.21
CA ASP A 204 25.24 -69.63 -14.22
C ASP A 204 26.28 -70.60 -13.58
N ASP A 205 26.33 -70.70 -12.25
CA ASP A 205 27.29 -71.51 -11.47
C ASP A 205 26.66 -72.79 -10.82
N ASP A 206 25.42 -73.17 -11.16
CA ASP A 206 24.78 -74.41 -10.69
C ASP A 206 24.88 -75.51 -11.78
N PRO A 207 25.69 -76.59 -11.58
CA PRO A 207 26.02 -77.60 -12.60
C PRO A 207 24.92 -78.61 -12.93
#